data_AF-A0A835BPS2-F1
#
_entry.id   AF-A0A835BPS2-F1
#
_cell.length_a   1.000
_cell.length_b   1.000
_cell.length_c   1.000
_cell.angle_alpha   90.00
_cell.angle_beta   90.00
_cell.angle_gamma   90.00
#
_symmetry.space_group_name_H-M   'P 1'
#
loop_
_entity.id
_entity.type
_entity.pdbx_description
1 polymer ?
#
loop_
_entity_poly.entity_id
_entity_poly.type
_entity_poly.pdbx_seq_one_letter_code
_entity_poly.pdbx_strand_id
1 'polypeptide(L)'
;MDRQKRKANACSGKPNPPSIEDLEQEVREDRNHSRAGYLEEIVSDECPAEAEQSHVDQQVRDLNRSEIDSTESRDRSAYLLACHWDWSRSSRRYSVFKMPDLAASSASEARRKRLKRLGSLKADAHGKVFTCVSNRAWIVGVGGDHRDTIIFDASNNSSSKKKNKKKKVIQGPKLNSAKWSPVLTTVGDKVYAMSKTPSWVSGRDFPPWFEVLDLSKAKIVKVDGKLHLEDCSWIPLPHPPCMPWELSPTGYIRMTIVILMSCVVVRPYILISFNRPWGTYAFDTNTQEPFQWHKVHKDNLPFIGCATPLGSIFLASSRKGPINAYRINVAPSDDEDNALKLSITVLPVKYMEREVDVGPCFTSLDSESFCSLSLSVDKNSITRKCENGELFPEKVHVNLKTYQIDNPSLLQNRDETVLAVNPEVAVSSQQERTLNIADSTHGFSPVGFSLVSM
;
A
#
# COMPACT_ATOMS: atom_id res chain seq x y z
N MET A 1 10.16 -68.91 9.78
CA MET A 1 8.94 -68.16 10.17
C MET A 1 9.27 -66.68 10.03
N ASP A 2 9.00 -66.11 8.86
CA ASP A 2 9.70 -64.91 8.41
C ASP A 2 8.71 -63.78 8.18
N ARG A 3 8.94 -62.64 8.85
CA ARG A 3 8.09 -61.45 8.75
C ARG A 3 8.87 -60.31 8.12
N GLN A 4 8.39 -59.87 6.95
CA GLN A 4 9.04 -58.88 6.10
C GLN A 4 9.19 -57.52 6.80
N LYS A 5 10.38 -56.92 6.69
CA LYS A 5 10.57 -55.48 6.95
C LYS A 5 10.00 -54.69 5.77
N ARG A 6 9.02 -53.81 6.02
CA ARG A 6 8.72 -52.67 5.13
C ARG A 6 9.31 -51.40 5.74
N LYS A 7 10.32 -50.82 5.08
CA LYS A 7 10.70 -49.41 5.33
C LYS A 7 9.78 -48.52 4.49
N ALA A 8 9.20 -47.49 5.10
CA ALA A 8 8.58 -46.39 4.38
C ALA A 8 9.56 -45.21 4.34
N ASN A 9 9.94 -44.75 3.15
CA ASN A 9 10.71 -43.52 3.00
C ASN A 9 9.74 -42.33 3.02
N ALA A 10 9.84 -41.48 4.06
CA ALA A 10 9.16 -40.20 4.08
C ALA A 10 9.99 -39.18 3.28
N CYS A 11 9.54 -38.84 2.07
CA CYS A 11 10.16 -37.79 1.26
C CYS A 11 9.30 -36.53 1.31
N SER A 12 9.70 -35.53 2.09
CA SER A 12 8.94 -34.29 2.27
C SER A 12 9.84 -33.08 2.59
N GLY A 13 10.90 -32.87 1.82
CA GLY A 13 11.57 -31.57 1.80
C GLY A 13 10.74 -30.60 0.96
N LYS A 14 10.05 -29.65 1.59
CA LYS A 14 9.58 -28.47 0.87
C LYS A 14 10.76 -27.52 0.69
N PRO A 15 11.06 -27.02 -0.52
CA PRO A 15 12.02 -25.93 -0.65
C PRO A 15 11.48 -24.69 0.07
N ASN A 16 12.38 -23.91 0.67
CA ASN A 16 12.04 -22.56 1.12
C ASN A 16 11.77 -21.68 -0.11
N PRO A 17 10.88 -20.67 -0.03
CA PRO A 17 10.81 -19.66 -1.06
C PRO A 17 12.14 -18.90 -1.14
N PRO A 18 12.58 -18.48 -2.35
CA PRO A 18 13.81 -17.69 -2.51
C PRO A 18 13.69 -16.35 -1.78
N SER A 19 14.84 -15.79 -1.41
CA SER A 19 14.92 -14.44 -0.86
C SER A 19 14.73 -13.38 -1.95
N ILE A 20 14.59 -12.12 -1.54
CA ILE A 20 14.53 -10.99 -2.47
C ILE A 20 15.88 -10.82 -3.20
N GLU A 21 16.98 -11.13 -2.52
CA GLU A 21 18.35 -11.02 -3.05
C GLU A 21 18.60 -12.07 -4.15
N ASP A 22 18.08 -13.29 -4.00
CA ASP A 22 18.12 -14.34 -5.06
C ASP A 22 17.35 -13.89 -6.32
N LEU A 23 16.17 -13.29 -6.14
CA LEU A 23 15.31 -12.81 -7.23
C LEU A 23 15.91 -11.60 -7.97
N GLU A 24 16.69 -10.76 -7.29
CA GLU A 24 17.43 -9.66 -7.92
C GLU A 24 18.66 -10.12 -8.71
N GLN A 25 19.20 -11.30 -8.42
CA GLN A 25 20.28 -11.90 -9.19
C GLN A 25 19.78 -12.56 -10.48
N GLU A 26 18.67 -13.31 -10.41
CA GLU A 26 18.02 -13.94 -11.59
C GLU A 26 17.68 -12.90 -12.67
N VAL A 27 17.18 -11.72 -12.27
CA VAL A 27 16.87 -10.57 -13.14
C VAL A 27 18.09 -9.98 -13.87
N ARG A 28 19.33 -10.22 -13.41
CA ARG A 28 20.55 -9.81 -14.13
C ARG A 28 20.93 -10.77 -15.26
N GLU A 29 20.63 -12.06 -15.13
CA GLU A 29 21.09 -13.11 -16.06
C GLU A 29 20.17 -13.22 -17.28
N ASP A 30 18.85 -13.07 -17.07
CA ASP A 30 17.81 -13.13 -18.12
C ASP A 30 17.99 -12.07 -19.23
N ARG A 31 18.65 -10.93 -18.92
CA ARG A 31 18.89 -9.83 -19.87
C ARG A 31 19.80 -10.17 -21.05
N ASN A 32 20.52 -11.29 -21.01
CA ASN A 32 21.46 -11.66 -22.07
C ASN A 32 20.85 -12.53 -23.19
N HIS A 33 19.59 -13.01 -23.05
CA HIS A 33 19.06 -14.07 -23.92
C HIS A 33 17.63 -13.83 -24.46
N SER A 34 17.44 -12.88 -25.39
CA SER A 34 16.37 -12.98 -26.41
C SER A 34 16.57 -12.01 -27.58
N ARG A 35 16.34 -12.48 -28.81
CA ARG A 35 16.42 -11.71 -30.07
C ARG A 35 15.41 -12.24 -31.11
N ALA A 36 14.60 -11.32 -31.65
CA ALA A 36 13.80 -11.41 -32.89
C ALA A 36 12.65 -12.44 -32.98
N GLY A 37 11.57 -12.05 -33.68
CA GLY A 37 10.40 -12.88 -34.05
C GLY A 37 9.25 -12.03 -34.62
N TYR A 38 8.57 -12.52 -35.67
CA TYR A 38 7.54 -11.84 -36.49
C TYR A 38 6.27 -12.72 -36.65
N LEU A 39 5.11 -12.26 -37.15
CA LEU A 39 4.76 -10.91 -37.65
C LEU A 39 3.60 -10.28 -36.81
N GLU A 40 2.34 -10.04 -37.18
CA GLU A 40 1.55 -10.10 -38.44
C GLU A 40 0.28 -9.21 -38.31
N GLU A 41 -0.35 -8.77 -39.41
CA GLU A 41 -1.49 -7.83 -39.43
C GLU A 41 -2.81 -8.46 -39.94
N ILE A 42 -3.97 -7.95 -39.52
CA ILE A 42 -5.27 -8.08 -40.22
C ILE A 42 -6.02 -6.73 -40.13
N VAL A 43 -6.73 -6.35 -41.20
CA VAL A 43 -7.35 -5.03 -41.41
C VAL A 43 -8.88 -5.04 -41.13
N SER A 44 -9.42 -3.85 -40.84
CA SER A 44 -10.81 -3.52 -40.49
C SER A 44 -11.86 -3.71 -41.59
N ASP A 45 -13.14 -3.55 -41.22
CA ASP A 45 -14.19 -3.00 -42.10
C ASP A 45 -15.26 -2.22 -41.28
N GLU A 46 -16.18 -1.50 -41.94
CA GLU A 46 -16.79 -0.24 -41.45
C GLU A 46 -18.07 -0.28 -40.55
N CYS A 47 -18.44 0.90 -40.02
CA CYS A 47 -19.66 1.20 -39.23
C CYS A 47 -20.85 1.69 -40.11
N PRO A 48 -21.99 2.14 -39.54
CA PRO A 48 -22.10 3.57 -39.20
C PRO A 48 -23.01 3.97 -38.00
N ALA A 49 -22.69 5.12 -37.38
CA ALA A 49 -23.56 6.26 -36.97
C ALA A 49 -24.88 6.03 -36.16
N GLU A 50 -25.33 6.91 -35.24
CA GLU A 50 -24.81 8.20 -34.72
C GLU A 50 -25.53 8.63 -33.41
N ALA A 51 -25.10 9.76 -32.83
CA ALA A 51 -25.86 10.68 -31.97
C ALA A 51 -26.21 10.30 -30.50
N GLU A 52 -25.23 10.43 -29.58
CA GLU A 52 -25.49 10.94 -28.21
C GLU A 52 -24.32 11.75 -27.58
N GLN A 53 -23.35 12.20 -28.40
CA GLN A 53 -22.02 12.64 -27.95
C GLN A 53 -21.93 13.98 -27.17
N SER A 54 -22.95 14.84 -27.21
CA SER A 54 -22.80 16.26 -26.84
C SER A 54 -22.80 16.57 -25.33
N HIS A 55 -23.08 15.60 -24.47
CA HIS A 55 -23.33 15.84 -23.04
C HIS A 55 -22.19 15.42 -22.09
N VAL A 56 -21.19 14.68 -22.58
CA VAL A 56 -20.12 14.07 -21.75
C VAL A 56 -18.91 14.99 -21.59
N ASP A 57 -18.44 15.60 -22.68
CA ASP A 57 -17.23 16.45 -22.69
C ASP A 57 -17.28 17.62 -21.69
N GLN A 58 -18.46 18.23 -21.54
CA GLN A 58 -18.64 19.33 -20.60
C GLN A 58 -18.47 18.85 -19.14
N GLN A 59 -18.98 17.66 -18.81
CA GLN A 59 -18.80 17.06 -17.48
C GLN A 59 -17.33 16.75 -17.18
N VAL A 60 -16.59 16.16 -18.13
CA VAL A 60 -15.17 15.84 -17.94
C VAL A 60 -14.31 17.11 -17.77
N ARG A 61 -14.63 18.21 -18.47
CA ARG A 61 -13.90 19.47 -18.37
C ARG A 61 -14.20 20.23 -17.08
N ASP A 62 -15.45 20.25 -16.61
CA ASP A 62 -15.80 20.95 -15.37
C ASP A 62 -15.46 20.13 -14.09
N LEU A 63 -15.46 18.78 -14.16
CA LEU A 63 -14.96 17.92 -13.07
C LEU A 63 -13.45 18.12 -12.79
N ASN A 64 -12.66 18.55 -13.77
CA ASN A 64 -11.25 18.93 -13.58
C ASN A 64 -11.07 20.33 -12.95
N ARG A 65 -12.16 21.04 -12.64
CA ARG A 65 -12.19 22.45 -12.25
C ARG A 65 -12.73 22.71 -10.84
N SER A 66 -13.52 21.79 -10.28
CA SER A 66 -13.98 21.80 -8.88
C SER A 66 -13.27 20.71 -8.06
N GLU A 67 -13.04 20.97 -6.78
CA GLU A 67 -12.50 20.00 -5.81
C GLU A 67 -11.08 19.47 -6.08
N ILE A 68 -10.17 20.39 -6.41
CA ILE A 68 -9.00 20.52 -5.51
C ILE A 68 -9.55 21.03 -4.18
N ASP A 69 -10.17 20.14 -3.39
CA ASP A 69 -10.65 20.49 -2.06
C ASP A 69 -9.42 20.75 -1.19
N SER A 70 -9.18 22.03 -0.92
CA SER A 70 -8.18 22.49 0.04
C SER A 70 -8.67 22.12 1.43
N THR A 71 -8.56 20.82 1.78
CA THR A 71 -8.98 20.30 3.08
C THR A 71 -8.31 21.12 4.17
N GLU A 72 -9.11 21.93 4.88
CA GLU A 72 -8.64 22.75 5.99
C GLU A 72 -7.76 21.91 6.92
N SER A 73 -6.73 22.53 7.51
CA SER A 73 -5.66 21.86 8.24
C SER A 73 -6.14 21.11 9.50
N ARG A 74 -6.78 19.96 9.31
CA ARG A 74 -6.97 18.93 10.33
C ARG A 74 -5.60 18.36 10.65
N ASP A 75 -5.29 18.21 11.94
CA ASP A 75 -4.03 17.64 12.45
C ASP A 75 -3.83 16.20 11.94
N ARG A 76 -3.27 16.08 10.72
CA ARG A 76 -3.07 14.79 10.07
C ARG A 76 -2.21 13.91 10.94
N SER A 77 -2.75 12.73 11.21
CA SER A 77 -2.35 11.95 12.36
C SER A 77 -1.70 10.66 11.92
N ALA A 78 -0.37 10.58 12.08
CA ALA A 78 0.38 9.35 11.84
C ALA A 78 0.17 8.34 12.98
N TYR A 79 -0.01 7.07 12.61
CA TYR A 79 -0.17 5.92 13.52
C TYR A 79 0.81 4.81 13.16
N LEU A 80 1.48 4.27 14.17
CA LEU A 80 2.26 3.04 14.05
C LEU A 80 1.42 1.85 14.50
N LEU A 81 1.35 0.84 13.66
CA LEU A 81 0.85 -0.49 14.01
C LEU A 81 2.04 -1.44 14.12
N ALA A 82 2.19 -2.05 15.30
CA ALA A 82 3.25 -3.01 15.59
C ALA A 82 2.64 -4.38 15.92
N CYS A 83 2.95 -5.38 15.10
CA CYS A 83 2.63 -6.78 15.35
C CYS A 83 3.42 -7.27 16.56
N HIS A 84 2.71 -7.68 17.60
CA HIS A 84 3.25 -8.55 18.61
C HIS A 84 3.44 -9.94 17.99
N TRP A 85 4.53 -10.59 18.34
CA TRP A 85 4.57 -12.04 18.23
C TRP A 85 3.53 -12.64 19.20
N ASP A 86 3.10 -13.87 18.98
CA ASP A 86 2.30 -14.62 19.95
C ASP A 86 2.80 -16.06 19.89
N TRP A 87 3.06 -16.66 21.06
CA TRP A 87 3.48 -18.06 21.16
C TRP A 87 2.31 -19.00 20.82
N SER A 88 1.07 -18.55 21.02
CA SER A 88 -0.12 -19.23 20.52
C SER A 88 -0.36 -18.89 19.04
N ARG A 89 -0.68 -19.93 18.23
CA ARG A 89 -1.08 -19.78 16.82
C ARG A 89 -2.40 -19.03 16.61
N SER A 90 -3.08 -18.58 17.67
CA SER A 90 -4.49 -18.20 17.64
C SER A 90 -4.80 -16.76 18.05
N SER A 91 -3.82 -15.95 18.50
CA SER A 91 -4.15 -14.59 18.94
C SER A 91 -3.09 -13.50 18.78
N ARG A 92 -2.28 -13.54 17.70
CA ARG A 92 -1.40 -12.41 17.30
C ARG A 92 -2.16 -11.08 17.34
N ARG A 93 -1.46 -9.99 17.69
CA ARG A 93 -2.09 -8.69 18.01
C ARG A 93 -1.29 -7.54 17.44
N TYR A 94 -1.97 -6.55 16.86
CA TYR A 94 -1.33 -5.27 16.57
C TYR A 94 -1.58 -4.30 17.71
N SER A 95 -0.52 -3.67 18.22
CA SER A 95 -0.66 -2.45 19.01
C SER A 95 -0.69 -1.24 18.11
N VAL A 96 -1.74 -0.44 18.25
CA VAL A 96 -1.86 0.87 17.59
C VAL A 96 -1.28 1.93 18.52
N PHE A 97 -0.33 2.72 18.04
CA PHE A 97 0.24 3.89 18.73
C PHE A 97 -0.03 5.13 17.87
N LYS A 98 -0.49 6.24 18.47
CA LYS A 98 -0.42 7.54 17.76
C LYS A 98 1.03 8.00 17.83
N MET A 99 1.57 8.50 16.74
CA MET A 99 2.81 9.28 16.80
C MET A 99 2.60 10.54 17.66
N PRO A 100 3.68 11.14 18.21
CA PRO A 100 3.59 12.49 18.75
C PRO A 100 3.17 13.44 17.63
N ASP A 101 2.71 14.65 17.98
CA ASP A 101 2.56 15.72 16.99
C ASP A 101 3.92 15.99 16.31
N LEU A 102 3.95 15.95 14.98
CA LEU A 102 5.16 16.04 14.16
C LEU A 102 5.36 17.41 13.52
N ALA A 103 4.30 18.21 13.40
CA ALA A 103 4.38 19.62 13.00
C ALA A 103 4.77 20.52 14.19
N ALA A 104 4.45 20.11 15.42
CA ALA A 104 4.80 20.84 16.64
C ALA A 104 6.33 20.96 16.85
N SER A 105 6.89 22.09 16.40
CA SER A 105 8.26 22.54 16.67
C SER A 105 8.48 22.86 18.15
N SER A 106 8.70 21.82 18.95
CA SER A 106 9.05 21.92 20.37
C SER A 106 10.34 21.16 20.67
N ALA A 107 11.43 21.91 20.82
CA ALA A 107 12.76 21.39 21.16
C ALA A 107 12.85 20.98 22.65
N SER A 108 12.09 19.97 23.07
CA SER A 108 12.06 19.48 24.46
C SER A 108 12.85 18.16 24.62
N GLU A 109 14.09 18.27 25.07
CA GLU A 109 14.98 17.22 25.66
C GLU A 109 15.18 15.87 24.94
N ALA A 110 16.44 15.42 24.91
CA ALA A 110 16.89 14.12 24.37
C ALA A 110 16.47 12.87 25.21
N ARG A 111 15.41 12.96 26.02
CA ARG A 111 14.84 11.79 26.72
C ARG A 111 13.95 10.99 25.78
N ARG A 112 14.37 9.77 25.43
CA ARG A 112 13.63 8.80 24.58
C ARG A 112 12.17 8.63 25.06
N LYS A 113 11.21 9.31 24.40
CA LYS A 113 9.79 9.29 24.79
C LYS A 113 9.18 7.92 24.45
N ARG A 114 8.49 7.29 25.41
CA ARG A 114 7.77 6.02 25.19
C ARG A 114 6.48 6.29 24.42
N LEU A 115 6.26 5.58 23.32
CA LEU A 115 5.05 5.73 22.49
C LEU A 115 3.79 5.30 23.26
N LYS A 116 2.75 6.14 23.22
CA LYS A 116 1.49 5.92 23.93
C LYS A 116 0.62 4.95 23.15
N ARG A 117 0.55 3.70 23.61
CA ARG A 117 -0.36 2.67 23.07
C ARG A 117 -1.80 3.20 23.13
N LEU A 118 -2.44 3.33 21.97
CA LEU A 118 -3.86 3.57 21.89
C LEU A 118 -4.63 2.26 22.08
N GLY A 119 -4.39 1.28 21.22
CA GLY A 119 -5.24 0.09 21.10
C GLY A 119 -4.50 -1.23 21.13
N SER A 120 -5.29 -2.30 21.12
CA SER A 120 -4.86 -3.61 20.66
C SER A 120 -5.91 -4.14 19.69
N LEU A 121 -5.51 -4.41 18.46
CA LEU A 121 -6.30 -5.16 17.50
C LEU A 121 -6.01 -6.64 17.73
N LYS A 122 -7.05 -7.46 17.94
CA LYS A 122 -6.95 -8.92 18.00
C LYS A 122 -7.35 -9.47 16.63
N ALA A 123 -6.38 -9.88 15.83
CA ALA A 123 -6.57 -10.38 14.49
C ALA A 123 -5.31 -11.12 14.07
N ASP A 124 -5.43 -12.25 13.37
CA ASP A 124 -4.24 -13.00 13.00
C ASP A 124 -3.35 -12.17 12.06
N ALA A 125 -2.13 -11.90 12.50
CA ALA A 125 -1.21 -10.95 11.90
C ALA A 125 -0.39 -11.53 10.74
N HIS A 126 -0.55 -12.82 10.45
CA HIS A 126 0.06 -13.44 9.28
C HIS A 126 -0.52 -12.84 8.00
N GLY A 127 0.26 -12.01 7.30
CA GLY A 127 -0.10 -11.46 5.99
C GLY A 127 -1.09 -10.29 6.03
N LYS A 128 -1.28 -9.62 7.18
CA LYS A 128 -2.11 -8.41 7.29
C LYS A 128 -1.33 -7.13 7.00
N VAL A 129 -2.03 -6.22 6.33
CA VAL A 129 -1.60 -4.88 5.94
C VAL A 129 -2.68 -3.88 6.35
N PHE A 130 -2.33 -2.59 6.44
CA PHE A 130 -3.20 -1.54 6.94
C PHE A 130 -3.24 -0.34 6.01
N THR A 131 -4.43 0.26 5.90
CA THR A 131 -4.65 1.55 5.24
C THR A 131 -5.62 2.39 6.08
N CYS A 132 -5.94 3.59 5.62
CA CYS A 132 -6.66 4.60 6.39
C CYS A 132 -7.75 5.31 5.58
N VAL A 133 -8.92 5.46 6.20
CA VAL A 133 -10.09 6.15 5.63
C VAL A 133 -10.29 7.44 6.41
N SER A 134 -9.61 8.51 6.00
CA SER A 134 -9.54 9.78 6.73
C SER A 134 -10.92 10.39 7.03
N ASN A 135 -11.87 10.29 6.09
CA ASN A 135 -13.26 10.75 6.25
C ASN A 135 -13.93 10.21 7.53
N ARG A 136 -13.60 8.97 7.92
CA ARG A 136 -14.15 8.28 9.10
C ARG A 136 -13.18 8.23 10.28
N ALA A 137 -11.93 8.69 10.10
CA ALA A 137 -10.81 8.44 10.99
C ALA A 137 -10.68 6.95 11.38
N TRP A 138 -10.76 6.05 10.39
CA TRP A 138 -10.68 4.61 10.57
C TRP A 138 -9.37 4.05 10.00
N ILE A 139 -8.65 3.27 10.80
CA ILE A 139 -7.56 2.40 10.31
C ILE A 139 -8.17 1.06 9.96
N VAL A 140 -8.01 0.61 8.71
CA VAL A 140 -8.57 -0.64 8.17
C VAL A 140 -7.44 -1.63 7.93
N GLY A 141 -7.50 -2.78 8.59
CA GLY A 141 -6.58 -3.90 8.44
C GLY A 141 -7.21 -5.04 7.65
N VAL A 142 -6.49 -5.55 6.65
CA VAL A 142 -6.99 -6.51 5.64
C VAL A 142 -5.92 -7.56 5.33
N GLY A 143 -6.33 -8.76 4.96
CA GLY A 143 -5.45 -9.83 4.47
C GLY A 143 -5.19 -10.96 5.45
N GLY A 144 -4.32 -11.90 5.06
CA GLY A 144 -4.03 -13.13 5.77
C GLY A 144 -5.04 -14.27 5.52
N ASP A 145 -4.72 -15.44 6.05
CA ASP A 145 -5.44 -16.71 5.77
C ASP A 145 -6.93 -16.66 6.17
N HIS A 146 -7.25 -15.93 7.23
CA HIS A 146 -8.61 -15.89 7.80
C HIS A 146 -9.58 -14.94 7.06
N ARG A 147 -9.10 -14.22 6.03
CA ARG A 147 -9.86 -13.26 5.19
C ARG A 147 -10.52 -12.10 5.96
N ASP A 148 -10.17 -11.89 7.21
CA ASP A 148 -10.84 -10.96 8.13
C ASP A 148 -10.41 -9.50 7.92
N THR A 149 -11.42 -8.62 7.81
CA THR A 149 -11.25 -7.17 7.91
C THR A 149 -11.40 -6.73 9.36
N ILE A 150 -10.47 -5.93 9.87
CA ILE A 150 -10.52 -5.36 11.21
C ILE A 150 -10.34 -3.85 11.17
N ILE A 151 -11.11 -3.12 11.98
CA ILE A 151 -11.14 -1.66 11.93
C ILE A 151 -10.87 -1.08 13.33
N PHE A 152 -9.98 -0.08 13.38
CA PHE A 152 -9.74 0.73 14.56
C PHE A 152 -10.35 2.13 14.37
N ASP A 153 -11.37 2.45 15.16
CA ASP A 153 -11.94 3.80 15.26
C ASP A 153 -10.97 4.73 16.00
N ALA A 154 -10.31 5.63 15.25
CA ALA A 154 -9.39 6.62 15.79
C ALA A 154 -10.04 7.98 16.10
N SER A 155 -11.31 8.20 15.73
CA SER A 155 -12.01 9.49 15.91
C SER A 155 -12.03 9.95 17.38
N ASN A 156 -12.13 9.01 18.32
CA ASN A 156 -12.28 9.26 19.75
C ASN A 156 -10.97 9.66 20.48
N ASN A 157 -9.93 10.12 19.76
CA ASN A 157 -8.64 10.52 20.33
C ASN A 157 -8.39 12.05 20.36
N SER A 158 -9.28 12.87 19.79
CA SER A 158 -9.10 14.33 19.62
C SER A 158 -9.57 15.21 20.78
N SER A 159 -10.34 14.69 21.73
CA SER A 159 -10.95 15.52 22.81
C SER A 159 -10.80 14.93 24.22
N SER A 160 -10.60 15.83 25.19
CA SER A 160 -10.19 15.52 26.56
C SER A 160 -11.34 15.17 27.53
N LYS A 161 -10.96 14.83 28.77
CA LYS A 161 -11.78 14.71 30.00
C LYS A 161 -12.70 13.49 30.22
N LYS A 162 -13.20 12.73 29.22
CA LYS A 162 -13.99 11.49 29.50
C LYS A 162 -13.15 10.20 29.52
N LYS A 163 -12.59 9.89 30.69
CA LYS A 163 -11.60 8.83 30.99
C LYS A 163 -11.95 7.38 30.63
N ASN A 164 -13.16 7.06 30.13
CA ASN A 164 -13.70 5.70 30.09
C ASN A 164 -14.46 5.27 28.82
N LYS A 165 -14.29 5.96 27.68
CA LYS A 165 -14.77 5.44 26.37
C LYS A 165 -13.89 4.25 25.95
N LYS A 166 -14.42 3.02 26.02
CA LYS A 166 -13.73 1.82 25.47
C LYS A 166 -13.45 2.06 23.98
N LYS A 167 -12.19 1.95 23.58
CA LYS A 167 -11.75 2.10 22.19
C LYS A 167 -12.33 0.97 21.35
N LYS A 168 -12.89 1.31 20.20
CA LYS A 168 -13.69 0.41 19.39
C LYS A 168 -12.81 -0.29 18.35
N VAL A 169 -12.56 -1.57 18.57
CA VAL A 169 -12.22 -2.50 17.49
C VAL A 169 -13.55 -2.96 16.90
N ILE A 170 -13.69 -2.86 15.58
CA ILE A 170 -14.90 -3.20 14.84
C ILE A 170 -14.52 -4.31 13.85
N GLN A 171 -15.32 -5.37 13.79
CA GLN A 171 -15.16 -6.47 12.84
C GLN A 171 -15.83 -6.09 11.51
N GLY A 172 -15.04 -6.00 10.44
CA GLY A 172 -15.56 -5.82 9.08
C GLY A 172 -15.93 -7.15 8.42
N PRO A 173 -16.50 -7.09 7.19
CA PRO A 173 -16.77 -8.28 6.37
C PRO A 173 -15.48 -9.03 6.02
N LYS A 174 -15.62 -10.26 5.50
CA LYS A 174 -14.48 -11.03 4.99
C LYS A 174 -14.24 -10.76 3.51
N LEU A 175 -12.99 -10.75 3.09
CA LEU A 175 -12.61 -10.86 1.67
C LEU A 175 -13.22 -12.12 1.06
N ASN A 176 -13.46 -12.11 -0.24
CA ASN A 176 -13.87 -13.29 -0.98
C ASN A 176 -12.71 -14.29 -1.05
N SER A 177 -11.48 -13.83 -1.39
CA SER A 177 -10.27 -14.67 -1.43
C SER A 177 -9.23 -14.27 -0.36
N ALA A 178 -8.42 -15.23 0.10
CA ALA A 178 -7.33 -14.96 1.05
C ALA A 178 -6.16 -14.30 0.31
N LYS A 179 -5.65 -13.18 0.83
CA LYS A 179 -4.57 -12.41 0.21
C LYS A 179 -3.40 -12.25 1.18
N TRP A 180 -2.18 -12.54 0.74
CA TRP A 180 -0.98 -12.43 1.57
C TRP A 180 -0.31 -11.07 1.37
N SER A 181 -0.38 -10.23 2.40
CA SER A 181 0.15 -8.86 2.38
C SER A 181 -0.26 -8.07 1.12
N PRO A 182 -1.58 -7.97 0.81
CA PRO A 182 -2.07 -7.27 -0.37
C PRO A 182 -1.61 -5.82 -0.44
N VAL A 183 -1.67 -5.24 -1.64
CA VAL A 183 -1.64 -3.78 -1.81
C VAL A 183 -3.01 -3.24 -1.44
N LEU A 184 -3.06 -2.31 -0.49
CA LEU A 184 -4.27 -1.56 -0.14
C LEU A 184 -4.16 -0.12 -0.63
N THR A 185 -5.28 0.43 -1.09
CA THR A 185 -5.44 1.87 -1.33
C THR A 185 -6.88 2.32 -1.04
N THR A 186 -7.12 3.62 -1.01
CA THR A 186 -8.41 4.21 -0.62
C THR A 186 -8.80 5.39 -1.51
N VAL A 187 -10.05 5.41 -1.96
CA VAL A 187 -10.61 6.53 -2.73
C VAL A 187 -11.96 6.91 -2.12
N GLY A 188 -12.02 8.08 -1.47
CA GLY A 188 -13.15 8.46 -0.63
C GLY A 188 -13.37 7.46 0.51
N ASP A 189 -14.61 6.97 0.63
CA ASP A 189 -15.00 5.93 1.61
C ASP A 189 -14.76 4.49 1.08
N LYS A 190 -14.22 4.30 -0.13
CA LYS A 190 -13.93 2.97 -0.70
C LYS A 190 -12.51 2.50 -0.35
N VAL A 191 -12.39 1.26 0.13
CA VAL A 191 -11.10 0.57 0.36
C VAL A 191 -10.88 -0.47 -0.73
N TYR A 192 -9.79 -0.37 -1.48
CA TYR A 192 -9.42 -1.30 -2.54
C TYR A 192 -8.31 -2.24 -2.05
N ALA A 193 -8.42 -3.53 -2.35
CA ALA A 193 -7.46 -4.56 -1.97
C ALA A 193 -7.06 -5.41 -3.18
N MET A 194 -5.77 -5.38 -3.52
CA MET A 194 -5.21 -6.14 -4.64
C MET A 194 -4.16 -7.14 -4.16
N SER A 195 -4.21 -8.37 -4.66
CA SER A 195 -3.19 -9.40 -4.42
C SER A 195 -1.80 -8.90 -4.85
N LYS A 196 -0.84 -8.89 -3.92
CA LYS A 196 0.52 -8.43 -4.22
C LYS A 196 1.28 -9.43 -5.10
N THR A 197 1.03 -10.72 -4.89
CA THR A 197 1.59 -11.82 -5.70
C THR A 197 0.44 -12.72 -6.20
N PRO A 198 -0.27 -12.31 -7.27
CA PRO A 198 -1.39 -13.08 -7.80
C PRO A 198 -1.02 -14.52 -8.17
N SER A 199 -1.86 -15.46 -7.73
CA SER A 199 -1.73 -16.89 -7.98
C SER A 199 -2.85 -17.40 -8.88
N TRP A 200 -2.50 -18.26 -9.83
CA TRP A 200 -3.43 -19.07 -10.63
C TRP A 200 -3.62 -20.48 -10.04
N VAL A 201 -2.88 -20.81 -8.98
CA VAL A 201 -3.03 -22.05 -8.20
C VAL A 201 -3.82 -21.75 -6.93
N SER A 202 -4.74 -22.65 -6.56
CA SER A 202 -5.68 -22.43 -5.46
C SER A 202 -5.01 -22.24 -4.10
N GLY A 203 -5.62 -21.40 -3.26
CA GLY A 203 -5.12 -21.05 -1.93
C GLY A 203 -5.04 -19.54 -1.71
N ARG A 204 -3.87 -19.07 -1.27
CA ARG A 204 -3.58 -17.63 -1.11
C ARG A 204 -3.42 -16.96 -2.47
N ASP A 205 -3.91 -15.73 -2.56
CA ASP A 205 -3.86 -14.85 -3.73
C ASP A 205 -4.41 -15.47 -5.01
N PHE A 206 -5.28 -16.47 -4.88
CA PHE A 206 -6.14 -16.98 -5.95
C PHE A 206 -7.30 -15.99 -6.23
N PRO A 207 -7.93 -15.97 -7.42
CA PRO A 207 -9.03 -15.06 -7.71
C PRO A 207 -10.18 -15.01 -6.68
N PRO A 208 -10.89 -13.86 -6.59
CA PRO A 208 -10.63 -12.60 -7.29
C PRO A 208 -9.35 -11.93 -6.76
N TRP A 209 -8.51 -11.41 -7.67
CA TRP A 209 -7.25 -10.74 -7.26
C TRP A 209 -7.47 -9.29 -6.81
N PHE A 210 -8.54 -8.65 -7.26
CA PHE A 210 -8.89 -7.27 -6.92
C PHE A 210 -10.31 -7.24 -6.33
N GLU A 211 -10.46 -6.56 -5.20
CA GLU A 211 -11.73 -6.43 -4.47
C GLU A 211 -11.86 -5.00 -3.91
N VAL A 212 -13.09 -4.51 -3.77
CA VAL A 212 -13.41 -3.23 -3.11
C VAL A 212 -14.40 -3.41 -1.97
N LEU A 213 -14.19 -2.68 -0.89
CA LEU A 213 -15.11 -2.52 0.24
C LEU A 213 -15.55 -1.06 0.27
N ASP A 214 -16.79 -0.80 -0.16
CA ASP A 214 -17.41 0.52 -0.04
C ASP A 214 -17.92 0.70 1.40
N LEU A 215 -17.41 1.69 2.11
CA LEU A 215 -17.83 1.99 3.49
C LEU A 215 -18.85 3.13 3.58
N SER A 216 -19.23 3.78 2.48
CA SER A 216 -20.08 4.98 2.47
C SER A 216 -21.39 4.79 3.25
N LYS A 217 -22.03 3.63 3.08
CA LYS A 217 -23.28 3.24 3.76
C LYS A 217 -23.05 2.42 5.05
N ALA A 218 -21.81 2.02 5.34
CA ALA A 218 -21.51 1.07 6.41
C ALA A 218 -21.83 1.61 7.81
N LYS A 219 -22.54 0.81 8.60
CA LYS A 219 -23.02 1.14 9.97
C LYS A 219 -22.30 0.29 11.01
N ILE A 220 -22.01 0.88 12.18
CA ILE A 220 -21.45 0.12 13.32
C ILE A 220 -22.60 -0.38 14.22
N VAL A 221 -22.77 -1.69 14.26
CA VAL A 221 -23.72 -2.37 15.16
C VAL A 221 -22.99 -3.10 16.30
N LYS A 222 -23.77 -3.65 17.24
CA LYS A 222 -23.26 -4.41 18.39
C LYS A 222 -23.96 -5.77 18.51
N VAL A 223 -23.26 -6.83 18.13
CA VAL A 223 -23.71 -8.23 18.20
C VAL A 223 -22.84 -8.99 19.21
N ASP A 224 -23.45 -9.79 20.10
CA ASP A 224 -22.77 -10.59 21.13
C ASP A 224 -21.69 -9.84 21.95
N GLY A 225 -21.96 -8.57 22.25
CA GLY A 225 -21.02 -7.69 22.97
C GLY A 225 -19.86 -7.13 22.13
N LYS A 226 -19.64 -7.65 20.93
CA LYS A 226 -18.65 -7.20 19.94
C LYS A 226 -19.24 -6.08 19.08
N LEU A 227 -18.40 -5.41 18.30
CA LEU A 227 -18.81 -4.41 17.31
C LEU A 227 -18.55 -4.94 15.91
N HIS A 228 -19.52 -4.79 15.02
CA HIS A 228 -19.47 -5.27 13.65
C HIS A 228 -19.87 -4.14 12.69
N LEU A 229 -19.42 -4.23 11.43
CA LEU A 229 -20.03 -3.46 10.34
C LEU A 229 -21.18 -4.24 9.71
N GLU A 230 -22.25 -3.51 9.42
CA GLU A 230 -23.35 -3.90 8.53
C GLU A 230 -23.43 -2.91 7.34
N ASP A 231 -24.25 -3.23 6.34
CA ASP A 231 -24.44 -2.46 5.09
C ASP A 231 -23.16 -2.26 4.25
N CYS A 232 -22.22 -3.22 4.31
CA CYS A 232 -21.06 -3.29 3.43
C CYS A 232 -20.54 -4.73 3.26
N SER A 233 -19.99 -5.03 2.08
CA SER A 233 -19.35 -6.30 1.72
C SER A 233 -18.11 -6.04 0.85
N TRP A 234 -17.24 -7.05 0.70
CA TRP A 234 -16.21 -7.01 -0.34
C TRP A 234 -16.81 -7.44 -1.67
N ILE A 235 -16.70 -6.58 -2.68
CA ILE A 235 -17.18 -6.80 -4.04
C ILE A 235 -15.96 -7.15 -4.92
N PRO A 236 -15.96 -8.29 -5.63
CA PRO A 236 -14.95 -8.60 -6.63
C PRO A 236 -14.92 -7.56 -7.75
N LEU A 237 -13.73 -7.14 -8.18
CA LEU A 237 -13.52 -6.26 -9.32
C LEU A 237 -12.84 -7.03 -10.47
N PRO A 238 -12.99 -6.60 -11.73
CA PRO A 238 -12.24 -7.18 -12.84
C PRO A 238 -10.74 -7.03 -12.59
N HIS A 239 -9.97 -8.02 -13.00
CA HIS A 239 -8.52 -7.94 -13.00
C HIS A 239 -8.02 -7.09 -14.18
N PRO A 240 -6.77 -6.59 -14.14
CA PRO A 240 -6.18 -5.89 -15.28
C PRO A 240 -6.13 -6.79 -16.53
N PRO A 241 -6.42 -6.27 -17.74
CA PRO A 241 -6.39 -7.06 -18.97
C PRO A 241 -5.04 -7.70 -19.33
N CYS A 242 -3.92 -7.21 -18.77
CA CYS A 242 -2.61 -7.86 -18.93
C CYS A 242 -2.45 -9.17 -18.15
N MET A 243 -3.31 -9.43 -17.17
CA MET A 243 -3.35 -10.70 -16.44
C MET A 243 -4.31 -11.64 -17.16
N PRO A 244 -3.85 -12.77 -17.73
CA PRO A 244 -4.77 -13.75 -18.31
C PRO A 244 -5.64 -14.38 -17.21
N TRP A 245 -6.94 -14.55 -17.42
CA TRP A 245 -7.81 -15.25 -16.48
C TRP A 245 -7.46 -16.75 -16.42
N GLU A 246 -7.33 -17.37 -17.60
CA GLU A 246 -6.99 -18.77 -17.78
C GLU A 246 -5.58 -18.92 -18.37
N LEU A 247 -4.86 -19.96 -17.93
CA LEU A 247 -3.57 -20.35 -18.49
C LEU A 247 -3.70 -21.70 -19.20
N SER A 248 -3.04 -21.85 -20.34
CA SER A 248 -2.85 -23.16 -20.95
C SER A 248 -2.01 -24.08 -20.05
N PRO A 249 -2.03 -25.41 -20.22
CA PRO A 249 -1.19 -26.32 -19.44
C PRO A 249 0.31 -25.95 -19.49
N THR A 250 0.80 -25.52 -20.66
CA THR A 250 2.16 -24.99 -20.83
C THR A 250 2.38 -23.67 -20.09
N GLY A 251 1.35 -22.81 -20.05
CA GLY A 251 1.34 -21.57 -19.28
C GLY A 251 1.49 -21.80 -17.78
N TYR A 252 0.81 -22.80 -17.21
CA TYR A 252 1.00 -23.22 -15.82
C TYR A 252 2.41 -23.74 -15.54
N ILE A 253 2.98 -24.55 -16.45
CA ILE A 253 4.34 -25.12 -16.28
C ILE A 253 5.43 -24.03 -16.37
N ARG A 254 5.24 -23.02 -17.22
CA ARG A 254 6.21 -21.92 -17.44
C ARG A 254 5.83 -20.62 -16.72
N MET A 255 4.97 -20.69 -15.70
CA MET A 255 4.42 -19.48 -15.09
C MET A 255 5.47 -18.75 -14.24
N THR A 256 6.06 -17.67 -14.78
CA THR A 256 6.91 -16.79 -13.98
C THR A 256 6.09 -16.05 -12.93
N ILE A 257 6.64 -15.86 -11.73
CA ILE A 257 5.96 -15.19 -10.61
C ILE A 257 5.55 -13.77 -11.01
N VAL A 258 4.25 -13.47 -10.90
CA VAL A 258 3.69 -12.13 -11.12
C VAL A 258 3.67 -11.39 -9.79
N ILE A 259 4.26 -10.18 -9.77
CA ILE A 259 4.31 -9.32 -8.58
C ILE A 259 3.79 -7.93 -8.97
N LEU A 260 2.82 -7.42 -8.21
CA LEU A 260 2.38 -6.03 -8.26
C LEU A 260 3.50 -5.17 -7.64
N MET A 261 4.23 -4.45 -8.48
CA MET A 261 5.43 -3.70 -8.10
C MET A 261 5.14 -2.26 -7.70
N SER A 262 4.16 -1.63 -8.34
CA SER A 262 3.92 -0.18 -8.26
C SER A 262 2.42 0.09 -8.18
N CYS A 263 2.01 1.03 -7.32
CA CYS A 263 0.62 1.48 -7.20
C CYS A 263 0.56 2.99 -6.86
N VAL A 264 -0.37 3.75 -7.44
CA VAL A 264 -0.66 5.14 -7.06
C VAL A 264 -2.11 5.50 -7.37
N VAL A 265 -2.71 6.43 -6.61
CA VAL A 265 -4.03 6.98 -6.90
C VAL A 265 -3.87 8.37 -7.51
N VAL A 266 -4.26 8.52 -8.78
CA VAL A 266 -4.31 9.78 -9.52
C VAL A 266 -5.76 9.95 -9.94
N ARG A 267 -6.58 10.56 -9.07
CA ARG A 267 -8.06 10.53 -9.17
C ARG A 267 -8.54 10.96 -10.56
N PRO A 268 -9.54 10.26 -11.15
CA PRO A 268 -10.31 9.14 -10.59
C PRO A 268 -9.63 7.76 -10.68
N TYR A 269 -8.38 7.68 -11.13
CA TYR A 269 -7.71 6.42 -11.46
C TYR A 269 -6.88 5.82 -10.32
N ILE A 270 -6.87 4.48 -10.25
CA ILE A 270 -5.84 3.70 -9.57
C ILE A 270 -4.88 3.18 -10.63
N LEU A 271 -3.63 3.68 -10.64
CA LEU A 271 -2.59 3.26 -11.57
C LEU A 271 -1.74 2.15 -10.95
N ILE A 272 -1.43 1.12 -11.73
CA ILE A 272 -0.60 -0.02 -11.30
C ILE A 272 0.46 -0.41 -12.33
N SER A 273 1.49 -1.11 -11.88
CA SER A 273 2.42 -1.85 -12.75
C SER A 273 2.98 -3.10 -12.06
N PHE A 274 3.29 -4.11 -12.87
CA PHE A 274 3.83 -5.39 -12.42
C PHE A 274 5.36 -5.46 -12.55
N ASN A 275 5.95 -6.59 -12.18
CA ASN A 275 7.35 -6.93 -12.49
C ASN A 275 7.55 -7.30 -13.98
N ARG A 276 6.48 -7.71 -14.67
CA ARG A 276 6.47 -8.00 -16.12
C ARG A 276 6.38 -6.70 -16.93
N PRO A 277 7.00 -6.59 -18.13
CA PRO A 277 6.97 -5.39 -18.97
C PRO A 277 5.64 -5.28 -19.73
N TRP A 278 4.53 -5.20 -19.00
CA TRP A 278 3.17 -5.10 -19.57
C TRP A 278 2.70 -3.66 -19.75
N GLY A 279 3.32 -2.70 -19.05
CA GLY A 279 2.96 -1.29 -19.06
C GLY A 279 2.21 -0.86 -17.81
N THR A 280 1.74 0.39 -17.84
CA THR A 280 0.94 0.98 -16.76
C THR A 280 -0.54 0.89 -17.10
N TYR A 281 -1.33 0.36 -16.17
CA TYR A 281 -2.78 0.21 -16.30
C TYR A 281 -3.50 1.09 -15.28
N ALA A 282 -4.59 1.72 -15.70
CA ALA A 282 -5.47 2.56 -14.90
C ALA A 282 -6.82 1.87 -14.70
N PHE A 283 -7.27 1.74 -13.46
CA PHE A 283 -8.66 1.39 -13.13
C PHE A 283 -9.45 2.66 -12.82
N ASP A 284 -10.58 2.86 -13.47
CA ASP A 284 -11.47 4.00 -13.17
C ASP A 284 -12.33 3.68 -11.93
N THR A 285 -12.33 4.59 -10.93
CA THR A 285 -13.09 4.43 -9.68
C THR A 285 -14.44 5.17 -9.64
N ASN A 286 -14.70 6.01 -10.64
CA ASN A 286 -15.97 6.69 -10.87
C ASN A 286 -16.92 5.83 -11.70
N THR A 287 -16.40 5.15 -12.73
CA THR A 287 -17.18 4.31 -13.64
C THR A 287 -17.90 3.19 -12.88
N GLN A 288 -19.23 3.19 -12.96
CA GLN A 288 -20.09 2.12 -12.44
C GLN A 288 -20.09 0.94 -13.42
N GLU A 289 -20.75 -0.17 -13.08
CA GLU A 289 -20.69 -1.38 -13.90
C GLU A 289 -21.15 -1.13 -15.36
N PRO A 290 -20.36 -1.55 -16.39
CA PRO A 290 -19.12 -2.32 -16.30
C PRO A 290 -17.88 -1.49 -15.90
N PHE A 291 -17.17 -1.93 -14.86
CA PHE A 291 -15.91 -1.31 -14.42
C PHE A 291 -14.83 -1.41 -15.51
N GLN A 292 -14.08 -0.32 -15.74
CA GLN A 292 -13.13 -0.22 -16.85
C GLN A 292 -11.66 -0.21 -16.41
N TRP A 293 -10.82 -0.81 -17.27
CA TRP A 293 -9.36 -0.80 -17.19
C TRP A 293 -8.78 -0.26 -18.49
N HIS A 294 -7.94 0.78 -18.41
CA HIS A 294 -7.30 1.40 -19.56
C HIS A 294 -5.80 1.14 -19.50
N LYS A 295 -5.15 0.85 -20.64
CA LYS A 295 -3.68 0.83 -20.72
C LYS A 295 -3.19 2.24 -21.04
N VAL A 296 -2.61 2.91 -20.04
CA VAL A 296 -2.28 4.34 -20.12
C VAL A 296 -0.82 4.62 -20.46
N HIS A 297 0.04 3.60 -20.41
CA HIS A 297 1.43 3.69 -20.83
C HIS A 297 2.00 2.33 -21.23
N LYS A 298 2.93 2.33 -22.20
CA LYS A 298 3.62 1.11 -22.65
C LYS A 298 4.63 0.58 -21.63
N ASP A 299 5.28 1.48 -20.90
CA ASP A 299 6.28 1.17 -19.86
C ASP A 299 5.65 1.18 -18.45
N ASN A 300 6.25 0.42 -17.54
CA ASN A 300 5.84 0.33 -16.14
C ASN A 300 6.21 1.59 -15.34
N LEU A 301 5.44 1.89 -14.29
CA LEU A 301 5.69 2.97 -13.34
C LEU A 301 7.15 2.94 -12.79
N PRO A 302 7.85 4.09 -12.71
CA PRO A 302 9.29 4.18 -12.42
C PRO A 302 9.69 3.97 -10.95
N PHE A 303 8.77 3.58 -10.08
CA PHE A 303 8.94 3.39 -8.64
C PHE A 303 8.45 2.02 -8.17
N ILE A 304 8.69 1.71 -6.89
CA ILE A 304 8.28 0.48 -6.21
C ILE A 304 7.41 0.83 -4.99
N GLY A 305 6.40 0.00 -4.70
CA GLY A 305 5.45 0.19 -3.61
C GLY A 305 4.27 1.10 -3.96
N CYS A 306 3.59 1.60 -2.93
CA CYS A 306 2.52 2.57 -3.07
C CYS A 306 3.11 3.98 -3.00
N ALA A 307 2.89 4.81 -4.02
CA ALA A 307 3.27 6.22 -3.97
C ALA A 307 2.30 6.99 -3.07
N THR A 308 2.83 7.81 -2.17
CA THR A 308 2.04 8.59 -1.19
C THR A 308 1.90 10.04 -1.66
N PRO A 309 0.69 10.62 -1.73
CA PRO A 309 0.48 12.00 -2.18
C PRO A 309 1.01 13.02 -1.16
N LEU A 310 1.68 14.06 -1.67
CA LEU A 310 2.22 15.18 -0.91
C LEU A 310 1.99 16.45 -1.76
N GLY A 311 0.96 17.24 -1.40
CA GLY A 311 0.48 18.30 -2.30
C GLY A 311 0.01 17.74 -3.65
N SER A 312 0.53 18.26 -4.75
CA SER A 312 0.27 17.79 -6.13
C SER A 312 1.29 16.78 -6.68
N ILE A 313 2.26 16.35 -5.86
CA ILE A 313 3.27 15.35 -6.23
C ILE A 313 3.09 14.07 -5.40
N PHE A 314 3.71 12.98 -5.83
CA PHE A 314 3.68 11.70 -5.13
C PHE A 314 5.10 11.29 -4.74
N LEU A 315 5.33 10.91 -3.48
CA LEU A 315 6.59 10.32 -3.05
C LEU A 315 6.57 8.80 -3.22
N ALA A 316 7.63 8.24 -3.80
CA ALA A 316 7.81 6.79 -3.88
C ALA A 316 9.30 6.39 -3.87
N SER A 317 9.60 5.18 -3.41
CA SER A 317 10.93 4.58 -3.55
C SER A 317 11.21 4.30 -5.01
N SER A 318 12.27 4.88 -5.56
CA SER A 318 12.70 4.64 -6.93
C SER A 318 13.18 3.19 -7.12
N ARG A 319 13.17 2.71 -8.37
CA ARG A 319 13.76 1.39 -8.73
C ARG A 319 15.29 1.30 -8.53
N LYS A 320 15.93 2.32 -7.96
CA LYS A 320 17.36 2.39 -7.63
C LYS A 320 17.65 2.49 -6.12
N GLY A 321 16.63 2.63 -5.27
CA GLY A 321 16.79 2.85 -3.83
C GLY A 321 16.09 4.11 -3.30
N PRO A 322 16.61 5.32 -3.55
CA PRO A 322 16.18 6.55 -2.88
C PRO A 322 14.73 6.93 -3.18
N ILE A 323 14.12 7.76 -2.32
CA ILE A 323 12.87 8.46 -2.66
C ILE A 323 13.14 9.41 -3.82
N ASN A 324 12.24 9.36 -4.80
CA ASN A 324 11.99 10.50 -5.68
C ASN A 324 10.56 11.00 -5.46
N ALA A 325 10.34 12.27 -5.82
CA ALA A 325 9.02 12.79 -6.07
C ALA A 325 8.64 12.54 -7.53
N TYR A 326 7.35 12.38 -7.77
CA TYR A 326 6.77 12.11 -9.07
C TYR A 326 5.59 13.05 -9.28
N ARG A 327 5.65 13.91 -10.29
CA ARG A 327 4.47 14.59 -10.82
C ARG A 327 3.83 13.64 -11.82
N ILE A 328 2.63 13.16 -11.54
CA ILE A 328 1.94 12.14 -12.33
C ILE A 328 0.59 12.71 -12.76
N ASN A 329 0.35 12.76 -14.07
CA ASN A 329 -0.91 13.26 -14.64
C ASN A 329 -1.46 12.26 -15.67
N VAL A 330 -2.79 12.08 -15.64
CA VAL A 330 -3.55 11.23 -16.57
C VAL A 330 -4.58 12.13 -17.23
N ALA A 331 -4.49 12.26 -18.55
CA ALA A 331 -5.42 13.06 -19.35
C ALA A 331 -6.00 12.21 -20.48
N PRO A 332 -7.13 12.61 -21.09
CA PRO A 332 -7.50 12.14 -22.42
C PRO A 332 -6.35 12.33 -23.42
N SER A 333 -6.27 11.47 -24.43
CA SER A 333 -5.39 11.68 -25.58
C SER A 333 -6.06 12.59 -26.59
N ASP A 334 -5.35 13.59 -27.11
CA ASP A 334 -5.80 14.37 -28.26
C ASP A 334 -5.70 13.58 -29.59
N ASP A 335 -4.97 12.45 -29.58
CA ASP A 335 -4.58 11.67 -30.76
C ASP A 335 -5.53 10.48 -31.07
N GLU A 336 -6.33 10.02 -30.09
CA GLU A 336 -7.16 8.80 -30.18
C GLU A 336 -8.43 8.93 -29.31
N ASP A 337 -9.61 8.70 -29.89
CA ASP A 337 -10.90 8.79 -29.18
C ASP A 337 -10.97 7.87 -27.95
N ASN A 338 -11.22 8.47 -26.79
CA ASN A 338 -11.31 7.81 -25.47
C ASN A 338 -10.02 7.14 -24.96
N ALA A 339 -8.87 7.34 -25.61
CA ALA A 339 -7.59 6.91 -25.07
C ALA A 339 -7.14 7.79 -23.88
N LEU A 340 -6.36 7.22 -22.97
CA LEU A 340 -5.83 7.92 -21.79
C LEU A 340 -4.30 7.95 -21.82
N LYS A 341 -3.73 9.15 -21.72
CA LYS A 341 -2.31 9.48 -21.87
C LYS A 341 -1.68 9.74 -20.50
N LEU A 342 -0.78 8.86 -20.08
CA LEU A 342 0.00 9.04 -18.83
C LEU A 342 1.23 9.90 -19.08
N SER A 343 1.44 10.91 -18.22
CA SER A 343 2.68 11.70 -18.16
C SER A 343 3.28 11.62 -16.75
N ILE A 344 4.61 11.48 -16.68
CA ILE A 344 5.37 11.39 -15.42
C ILE A 344 6.63 12.24 -15.50
N THR A 345 6.75 13.23 -14.63
CA THR A 345 8.03 13.91 -14.34
C THR A 345 8.62 13.33 -13.06
N VAL A 346 9.87 12.87 -13.11
CA VAL A 346 10.62 12.41 -11.94
C VAL A 346 11.45 13.58 -11.40
N LEU A 347 11.30 13.89 -10.11
CA LEU A 347 11.98 14.97 -9.41
C LEU A 347 12.82 14.36 -8.27
N PRO A 348 14.16 14.41 -8.31
CA PRO A 348 15.00 13.91 -7.22
C PRO A 348 14.71 14.63 -5.90
N VAL A 349 14.62 13.89 -4.80
CA VAL A 349 14.48 14.47 -3.45
C VAL A 349 15.85 14.52 -2.78
N LYS A 350 16.30 15.73 -2.41
CA LYS A 350 17.63 15.96 -1.83
C LYS A 350 17.59 16.67 -0.49
N TYR A 351 18.36 16.15 0.46
CA TYR A 351 18.70 16.81 1.72
C TYR A 351 20.19 17.14 1.72
N MET A 352 20.56 18.43 1.79
CA MET A 352 21.96 18.88 1.79
C MET A 352 22.78 18.23 0.65
N GLU A 353 22.29 18.37 -0.59
CA GLU A 353 22.80 17.77 -1.84
C GLU A 353 22.72 16.23 -1.95
N ARG A 354 22.40 15.50 -0.87
CA ARG A 354 22.36 14.03 -0.85
C ARG A 354 20.97 13.49 -1.17
N GLU A 355 20.90 12.39 -1.91
CA GLU A 355 19.66 11.63 -2.12
C GLU A 355 19.05 11.19 -0.77
N VAL A 356 17.73 11.31 -0.62
CA VAL A 356 17.03 10.87 0.59
C VAL A 356 16.72 9.37 0.51
N ASP A 357 17.65 8.56 1.00
CA ASP A 357 17.37 7.17 1.36
C ASP A 357 16.46 7.09 2.59
N VAL A 358 15.54 6.12 2.58
CA VAL A 358 14.52 5.95 3.61
C VAL A 358 14.39 4.49 4.02
N GLY A 359 14.05 4.29 5.30
CA GLY A 359 13.56 2.99 5.74
C GLY A 359 12.29 2.57 4.98
N PRO A 360 11.91 1.28 5.03
CA PRO A 360 10.83 0.68 4.22
C PRO A 360 9.40 1.18 4.54
N CYS A 361 9.27 2.28 5.28
CA CYS A 361 8.02 2.93 5.65
C CYS A 361 8.24 4.45 5.64
N PHE A 362 7.50 5.17 4.80
CA PHE A 362 7.40 6.62 4.81
C PHE A 362 5.94 7.02 4.52
N THR A 363 5.55 8.24 4.91
CA THR A 363 4.21 8.76 4.62
C THR A 363 4.19 10.29 4.66
N SER A 364 3.25 10.91 3.95
CA SER A 364 2.99 12.35 4.02
C SER A 364 2.38 12.69 5.38
N LEU A 365 2.88 13.76 6.00
CA LEU A 365 2.31 14.30 7.21
C LEU A 365 1.26 15.34 6.89
N ASP A 366 1.54 16.26 5.97
CA ASP A 366 0.63 17.33 5.54
C ASP A 366 0.75 17.51 4.01
N SER A 367 0.68 18.74 3.50
CA SER A 367 0.91 19.06 2.08
C SER A 367 2.39 19.28 1.75
N GLU A 368 3.21 19.68 2.72
CA GLU A 368 4.58 20.21 2.55
C GLU A 368 5.64 19.40 3.30
N SER A 369 5.23 18.53 4.24
CA SER A 369 6.12 17.68 5.03
C SER A 369 5.76 16.19 5.00
N PHE A 370 6.78 15.35 5.11
CA PHE A 370 6.68 13.89 5.15
C PHE A 370 7.61 13.30 6.21
N CYS A 371 7.40 12.05 6.59
CA CYS A 371 8.33 11.33 7.47
C CYS A 371 8.73 9.99 6.92
N SER A 372 9.95 9.55 7.25
CA SER A 372 10.41 8.17 7.11
C SER A 372 10.63 7.54 8.48
N LEU A 373 10.38 6.23 8.54
CA LEU A 373 10.45 5.42 9.74
C LEU A 373 11.44 4.29 9.52
N SER A 374 12.48 4.24 10.34
CA SER A 374 13.37 3.09 10.47
C SER A 374 13.26 2.47 11.85
N LEU A 375 13.47 1.16 11.93
CA LEU A 375 13.30 0.37 13.14
C LEU A 375 14.64 -0.26 13.51
N SER A 376 15.04 -0.13 14.77
CA SER A 376 16.19 -0.86 15.30
C SER A 376 15.81 -1.62 16.57
N VAL A 377 16.17 -2.91 16.58
CA VAL A 377 15.97 -3.81 17.73
C VAL A 377 16.95 -3.47 18.84
N ASP A 378 16.46 -3.38 20.08
CA ASP A 378 17.34 -3.40 21.24
C ASP A 378 17.87 -4.82 21.45
N LYS A 379 19.12 -5.06 21.04
CA LYS A 379 19.79 -6.37 21.14
C LYS A 379 19.90 -6.90 22.58
N ASN A 380 19.74 -6.05 23.59
CA ASN A 380 19.81 -6.42 25.00
C ASN A 380 18.41 -6.70 25.62
N SER A 381 17.33 -6.62 24.83
CA SER A 381 15.95 -6.76 25.29
C SER A 381 15.21 -7.77 24.39
N ILE A 382 15.53 -9.05 24.57
CA ILE A 382 15.10 -10.15 23.70
C ILE A 382 14.51 -11.28 24.55
N THR A 383 13.29 -11.71 24.25
CA THR A 383 12.73 -12.96 24.78
C THR A 383 13.11 -14.12 23.86
N ARG A 384 13.48 -15.28 24.45
CA ARG A 384 13.70 -16.52 23.70
C ARG A 384 12.49 -17.43 23.81
N LYS A 385 12.02 -17.98 22.68
CA LYS A 385 10.95 -18.97 22.65
C LYS A 385 11.48 -20.36 23.02
N CYS A 386 10.94 -20.96 24.08
CA CYS A 386 11.45 -22.21 24.64
C CYS A 386 11.36 -23.43 23.70
N GLU A 387 10.36 -23.47 22.80
CA GLU A 387 10.09 -24.65 21.96
C GLU A 387 11.07 -24.84 20.79
N ASN A 388 11.54 -23.75 20.19
CA ASN A 388 12.33 -23.74 18.96
C ASN A 388 13.55 -22.80 19.02
N GLY A 389 13.78 -22.13 20.16
CA GLY A 389 14.97 -21.32 20.40
C GLY A 389 15.00 -19.95 19.73
N GLU A 390 13.97 -19.59 18.95
CA GLU A 390 13.83 -18.30 18.25
C GLU A 390 13.90 -17.10 19.22
N LEU A 391 14.41 -15.97 18.73
CA LEU A 391 14.67 -14.76 19.50
C LEU A 391 13.78 -13.61 19.02
N PHE A 392 13.04 -12.97 19.94
CA PHE A 392 12.09 -11.90 19.63
C PHE A 392 12.38 -10.62 20.42
N PRO A 393 12.39 -9.44 19.78
CA PRO A 393 12.64 -8.18 20.45
C PRO A 393 11.46 -7.77 21.35
N GLU A 394 11.71 -7.64 22.65
CA GLU A 394 10.77 -7.04 23.60
C GLU A 394 10.66 -5.54 23.40
N LYS A 395 11.73 -4.91 22.90
CA LYS A 395 11.87 -3.47 22.79
C LYS A 395 12.42 -3.11 21.41
N VAL A 396 11.72 -2.19 20.75
CA VAL A 396 12.08 -1.69 19.43
C VAL A 396 12.17 -0.17 19.50
N HIS A 397 13.28 0.34 18.98
CA HIS A 397 13.49 1.76 18.75
C HIS A 397 12.86 2.13 17.40
N VAL A 398 11.96 3.09 17.45
CA VAL A 398 11.29 3.68 16.29
C VAL A 398 12.00 5.00 16.02
N ASN A 399 12.85 5.04 15.00
CA ASN A 399 13.56 6.24 14.60
C ASN A 399 12.76 6.91 13.50
N LEU A 400 12.18 8.05 13.83
CA LEU A 400 11.36 8.84 12.92
C LEU A 400 12.20 10.03 12.43
N LYS A 401 12.34 10.16 11.11
CA LYS A 401 12.93 11.35 10.46
C LYS A 401 11.80 12.10 9.77
N THR A 402 11.56 13.35 10.15
CA THR A 402 10.62 14.24 9.46
C THR A 402 11.41 15.16 8.53
N TYR A 403 10.91 15.39 7.32
CA TYR A 403 11.47 16.27 6.29
C TYR A 403 10.41 17.29 5.85
N GLN A 404 10.82 18.55 5.72
CA GLN A 404 9.99 19.65 5.21
C GLN A 404 10.52 20.11 3.85
N ILE A 405 9.63 20.36 2.88
CA ILE A 405 9.97 20.89 1.55
C ILE A 405 10.29 22.38 1.62
N ASP A 406 11.38 22.78 0.95
CA ASP A 406 11.93 24.14 1.01
C ASP A 406 11.22 25.13 0.09
N ASN A 407 10.67 24.63 -1.03
CA ASN A 407 9.92 25.42 -1.99
C ASN A 407 8.53 24.81 -2.24
N PRO A 408 7.53 25.10 -1.38
CA PRO A 408 6.18 24.59 -1.56
C PRO A 408 5.48 25.10 -2.83
N SER A 409 6.02 26.07 -3.57
CA SER A 409 5.44 26.45 -4.89
C SER A 409 5.54 25.33 -5.94
N LEU A 410 6.50 24.39 -5.79
CA LEU A 410 6.58 23.16 -6.58
C LEU A 410 5.32 22.28 -6.46
N LEU A 411 4.60 22.43 -5.34
CA LEU A 411 3.35 21.72 -5.01
C LEU A 411 2.10 22.44 -5.56
N GLN A 412 2.23 23.70 -5.98
CA GLN A 412 1.11 24.55 -6.40
C GLN A 412 1.13 24.83 -7.92
N ASN A 413 2.32 24.95 -8.53
CA ASN A 413 2.44 25.41 -9.92
C ASN A 413 2.03 24.35 -10.95
N ARG A 414 0.93 24.62 -11.66
CA ARG A 414 0.57 23.94 -12.93
C ARG A 414 1.49 24.35 -14.10
N ASP A 415 2.09 25.53 -14.05
CA ASP A 415 2.93 26.06 -15.15
C ASP A 415 4.28 25.34 -15.25
N GLU A 416 4.54 24.74 -16.42
CA GLU A 416 5.73 23.91 -16.68
C GLU A 416 7.01 24.75 -16.89
N THR A 417 6.86 26.02 -17.27
CA THR A 417 7.95 26.92 -17.67
C THR A 417 8.99 27.21 -16.58
N VAL A 418 8.60 27.13 -15.30
CA VAL A 418 9.51 27.39 -14.16
C VAL A 418 10.38 26.18 -13.81
N LEU A 419 9.94 24.97 -14.14
CA LEU A 419 10.64 23.72 -13.79
C LEU A 419 11.87 23.43 -14.68
N ALA A 420 11.99 24.11 -15.82
CA ALA A 420 13.07 23.90 -16.79
C ALA A 420 14.48 24.25 -16.27
N VAL A 421 14.61 24.94 -15.12
CA VAL A 421 15.89 25.46 -14.60
C VAL A 421 16.49 24.61 -13.48
N ASN A 422 15.67 23.93 -12.66
CA ASN A 422 16.12 22.97 -11.63
C ASN A 422 14.97 22.03 -11.21
N PRO A 423 14.90 20.79 -11.72
CA PRO A 423 13.77 19.87 -11.49
C PRO A 423 13.94 19.02 -10.20
N GLU A 424 14.32 19.64 -9.08
CA GLU A 424 14.68 18.94 -7.84
C GLU A 424 13.85 19.42 -6.64
N VAL A 425 13.51 18.50 -5.72
CA VAL A 425 12.78 18.81 -4.48
C VAL A 425 13.80 18.85 -3.32
N ALA A 426 14.18 20.07 -2.93
CA ALA A 426 15.01 20.32 -1.76
C ALA A 426 14.22 20.20 -0.46
N VAL A 427 14.85 19.62 0.57
CA VAL A 427 14.35 19.58 1.95
C VAL A 427 15.45 20.04 2.92
N SER A 428 15.12 20.92 3.87
CA SER A 428 16.08 21.57 4.80
C SER A 428 15.92 21.15 6.25
N SER A 429 14.69 20.96 6.71
CA SER A 429 14.40 20.67 8.12
C SER A 429 14.30 19.17 8.34
N GLN A 430 15.39 18.54 8.80
CA GLN A 430 15.40 17.12 9.18
C GLN A 430 15.26 16.96 10.71
N GLN A 431 14.04 16.80 11.22
CA GLN A 431 13.85 16.49 12.64
C GLN A 431 13.90 14.99 12.91
N GLU A 432 14.91 14.54 13.66
CA GLU A 432 14.98 13.16 14.17
C GLU A 432 14.31 13.00 15.55
N ARG A 433 13.54 11.92 15.71
CA ARG A 433 12.96 11.52 17.01
C ARG A 433 13.10 10.01 17.21
N THR A 434 13.98 9.57 18.11
CA THR A 434 13.99 8.17 18.60
C THR A 434 12.94 7.96 19.68
N LEU A 435 11.93 7.17 19.35
CA LEU A 435 10.84 6.76 20.23
C LEU A 435 11.00 5.28 20.61
N ASN A 436 10.48 4.88 21.77
CA ASN A 436 10.53 3.49 22.21
C ASN A 436 9.12 2.87 22.27
N ILE A 437 8.96 1.68 21.67
CA ILE A 437 7.90 0.73 22.01
C ILE A 437 8.49 -0.46 22.78
N ALA A 438 7.72 -1.03 23.70
CA ALA A 438 8.15 -2.15 24.51
C ALA A 438 6.95 -3.03 24.92
N ASP A 439 7.10 -4.34 24.71
CA ASP A 439 6.25 -5.41 25.23
C ASP A 439 7.10 -6.57 25.76
N SER A 440 7.16 -6.67 27.10
CA SER A 440 7.84 -7.73 27.83
C SER A 440 6.97 -8.98 28.02
N THR A 441 5.87 -9.15 27.26
CA THR A 441 4.97 -10.30 27.42
C THR A 441 4.96 -11.27 26.24
N HIS A 442 5.12 -10.80 25.00
CA HIS A 442 5.22 -11.68 23.82
C HIS A 442 6.35 -11.28 22.84
N GLY A 443 6.86 -10.04 22.94
CA GLY A 443 7.79 -9.46 21.98
C GLY A 443 7.12 -9.00 20.67
N PHE A 444 7.86 -8.31 19.82
CA PHE A 444 7.42 -7.86 18.50
C PHE A 444 7.87 -8.81 17.39
N SER A 445 7.07 -8.91 16.32
CA SER A 445 7.47 -9.58 15.08
C SER A 445 8.42 -8.66 14.30
N PRO A 446 9.59 -9.12 13.84
CA PRO A 446 10.58 -8.25 13.16
C PRO A 446 10.08 -7.68 11.82
N VAL A 447 9.07 -8.29 11.20
CA VAL A 447 8.55 -7.92 9.86
C VAL A 447 7.11 -7.38 9.89
N GLY A 448 6.52 -7.22 11.07
CA GLY A 448 5.08 -6.94 11.22
C GLY A 448 4.75 -5.49 11.57
N PHE A 449 5.33 -4.52 10.90
CA PHE A 449 5.10 -3.10 11.17
C PHE A 449 4.38 -2.40 10.01
N SER A 450 3.57 -1.40 10.32
CA SER A 450 2.92 -0.54 9.33
C SER A 450 2.78 0.88 9.86
N LEU A 451 3.16 1.86 9.03
CA LEU A 451 2.94 3.28 9.26
C LEU A 451 1.78 3.74 8.37
N VAL A 452 0.82 4.45 8.95
CA VAL A 452 -0.34 5.00 8.22
C VAL A 452 -0.62 6.43 8.68
N SER A 453 -1.17 7.27 7.80
CA SER A 453 -1.54 8.66 8.06
C SER A 453 -3.05 8.86 7.81
N MET A 454 -3.68 9.79 8.53
CA MET A 454 -5.11 10.14 8.39
C MET A 454 -5.34 11.64 8.43
#